data_AF-A0A973TLE5-F1
#
_entry.id   AF-A0A973TLE5-F1
#
_cell.length_a   1.000
_cell.length_b   1.000
_cell.length_c   1.000
_cell.angle_alpha   90.00
_cell.angle_beta   90.00
_cell.angle_gamma   90.00
#
_symmetry.space_group_name_H-M   'P 1'
#
loop_
_entity.id
_entity.type
_entity.pdbx_description
1 polymer ?
#
loop_
_entity_poly.entity_id
_entity_poly.type
_entity_poly.pdbx_seq_one_letter_code
_entity_poly.pdbx_strand_id
1 'polypeptide(L)'
;MHAEAQLPLTTRAARFFARHGFAVAPDSIAAEARRMGRSPWKEGVHLLWSFWVFVTPMMGGRYSWKWLVLTLVSYPVFVALYAKVFVAPRREANRYPVGMALLCFVLMPWYPSAISYYVFGCVMANAGRRAQFLAWFWHWLAFTAVFVALATWIGYPWQVTVWMPIMTVIIGAIVNVERSSEQKDVALRLSQDEVRRLAATAERERIGRDLHDLLGHTLSLITLKLELARKLHERDPPNSLRELEEAERVARHALAEVRSAVTGIRNADLAAELASARLLLESSRVHLEYGAPPT
;
A
#
# COMPACT_ATOMS: atom_id res chain seq x y z
N MET A 1 -31.21 27.18 26.06
CA MET A 1 -29.81 27.20 26.52
C MET A 1 -29.22 25.81 26.35
N HIS A 2 -28.23 25.72 25.45
CA HIS A 2 -27.18 24.69 25.35
C HIS A 2 -27.54 23.21 25.39
N ALA A 3 -27.89 22.67 24.22
CA ALA A 3 -27.53 21.29 23.86
C ALA A 3 -26.16 21.32 23.15
N GLU A 4 -25.06 21.32 23.91
CA GLU A 4 -23.75 20.97 23.36
C GLU A 4 -23.74 19.46 23.10
N ALA A 5 -24.03 19.10 21.85
CA ALA A 5 -23.81 17.76 21.35
C ALA A 5 -22.34 17.36 21.60
N GLN A 6 -22.13 16.36 22.45
CA GLN A 6 -20.86 15.67 22.63
C GLN A 6 -20.47 15.00 21.32
N LEU A 7 -19.82 15.77 20.43
CA LEU A 7 -19.08 15.24 19.30
C LEU A 7 -18.00 14.29 19.85
N PRO A 8 -17.82 13.09 19.26
CA PRO A 8 -16.88 12.11 19.77
C PRO A 8 -15.49 12.73 19.92
N LEU A 9 -14.80 12.41 21.02
CA LEU A 9 -13.48 12.98 21.38
C LEU A 9 -12.47 12.98 20.22
N THR A 10 -12.61 12.01 19.31
CA THR A 10 -11.84 11.88 18.06
C THR A 10 -11.98 13.09 17.14
N THR A 11 -13.15 13.73 17.05
CA THR A 11 -13.41 14.87 16.16
C THR A 11 -12.92 16.20 16.74
N ARG A 12 -12.84 16.32 18.07
CA ARG A 12 -12.26 17.51 18.75
C ARG A 12 -10.73 17.49 18.68
N ALA A 13 -10.11 16.35 18.97
CA ALA A 13 -8.66 16.17 18.83
C ALA A 13 -8.20 16.37 17.37
N ALA A 14 -8.91 15.76 16.40
CA ALA A 14 -8.59 15.94 14.98
C ALA A 14 -8.70 17.41 14.52
N ARG A 15 -9.72 18.15 15.00
CA ARG A 15 -9.85 19.59 14.71
C ARG A 15 -8.77 20.44 15.40
N PHE A 16 -8.36 20.07 16.60
CA PHE A 16 -7.26 20.73 17.31
C PHE A 16 -5.94 20.57 16.55
N PHE A 17 -5.58 19.34 16.16
CA PHE A 17 -4.39 19.08 15.35
C PHE A 17 -4.45 19.76 13.98
N ALA A 18 -5.61 19.75 13.33
CA ALA A 18 -5.80 20.44 12.05
C ALA A 18 -5.58 21.96 12.16
N ARG A 19 -6.10 22.60 13.22
CA ARG A 19 -5.93 24.04 13.47
C ARG A 19 -4.48 24.44 13.79
N HIS A 20 -3.70 23.53 14.36
CA HIS A 20 -2.27 23.76 14.67
C HIS A 20 -1.34 23.27 13.54
N GLY A 21 -1.87 23.11 12.31
CA GLY A 21 -1.08 22.79 11.13
C GLY A 21 -0.67 21.32 11.01
N PHE A 22 -1.22 20.41 11.80
CA PHE A 22 -1.04 18.96 11.67
C PHE A 22 -2.19 18.29 10.89
N ALA A 23 -2.89 19.04 10.03
CA ALA A 23 -3.82 18.47 9.08
C ALA A 23 -3.05 17.64 8.04
N VAL A 24 -3.44 16.37 7.85
CA VAL A 24 -2.83 15.47 6.88
C VAL A 24 -3.08 16.01 5.47
N ALA A 25 -2.03 16.51 4.82
CA ALA A 25 -2.13 16.98 3.45
C ALA A 25 -2.41 15.81 2.50
N PRO A 26 -3.20 16.00 1.43
CA PRO A 26 -3.58 14.91 0.53
C PRO A 26 -2.37 14.23 -0.12
N ASP A 27 -1.31 14.97 -0.42
CA ASP A 27 -0.09 14.44 -1.04
C ASP A 27 0.99 14.02 -0.03
N SER A 28 0.65 13.94 1.27
CA SER A 28 1.60 13.56 2.32
C SER A 28 1.85 12.05 2.38
N ILE A 29 2.95 11.66 3.05
CA ILE A 29 3.30 10.26 3.30
C ILE A 29 2.17 9.56 4.07
N ALA A 30 1.60 10.23 5.07
CA ALA A 30 0.50 9.69 5.86
C ALA A 30 -0.79 9.49 5.04
N ALA A 31 -1.08 10.37 4.07
CA ALA A 31 -2.22 10.21 3.18
C ALA A 31 -2.01 9.05 2.20
N GLU A 32 -0.82 8.92 1.63
CA GLU A 32 -0.46 7.81 0.75
C GLU A 32 -0.52 6.46 1.47
N ALA A 33 0.05 6.36 2.67
CA ALA A 33 -0.04 5.16 3.49
C ALA A 33 -1.49 4.75 3.74
N ARG A 34 -2.38 5.71 4.04
CA ARG A 34 -3.82 5.46 4.18
C ARG A 34 -4.48 4.97 2.89
N ARG A 35 -4.13 5.53 1.73
CA ARG A 35 -4.64 5.05 0.42
C ARG A 35 -4.23 3.62 0.13
N MET A 36 -3.03 3.21 0.57
CA MET A 36 -2.53 1.85 0.45
C MET A 36 -3.09 0.89 1.52
N GLY A 37 -4.04 1.33 2.36
CA GLY A 37 -4.59 0.53 3.46
C GLY A 37 -3.60 0.27 4.60
N ARG A 38 -2.49 1.01 4.66
CA ARG A 38 -1.45 0.88 5.68
C ARG A 38 -1.66 1.86 6.82
N SER A 39 -1.19 1.49 8.02
CA SER A 39 -1.17 2.42 9.15
C SER A 39 -0.09 3.48 8.93
N PRO A 40 -0.44 4.78 8.92
CA PRO A 40 0.55 5.86 8.80
C PRO A 40 1.50 5.94 10.01
N TRP A 41 1.19 5.24 11.10
CA TRP A 41 1.99 5.20 12.32
C TRP A 41 3.09 4.16 12.31
N LYS A 42 3.16 3.28 11.29
CA LYS A 42 4.23 2.27 11.17
C LYS A 42 5.61 2.93 11.10
N GLU A 43 5.74 4.02 10.34
CA GLU A 43 6.99 4.80 10.29
C GLU A 43 7.27 5.56 11.61
N GLY A 44 6.23 5.79 12.43
CA GLY A 44 6.33 6.37 13.77
C GLY A 44 7.09 5.49 14.76
N VAL A 45 7.29 4.19 14.47
CA VAL A 45 8.13 3.29 15.28
C VAL A 45 9.54 3.82 15.42
N HIS A 46 10.06 4.55 14.41
CA HIS A 46 11.39 5.14 14.50
C HIS A 46 11.49 6.21 15.60
N LEU A 47 10.39 6.82 16.04
CA LEU A 47 10.38 7.76 17.16
C LEU A 47 10.82 7.08 18.48
N LEU A 48 10.70 5.76 18.61
CA LEU A 48 11.21 5.02 19.77
C LEU A 48 12.73 5.23 19.95
N TRP A 49 13.47 5.42 18.85
CA TRP A 49 14.90 5.74 18.92
C TRP A 49 15.19 7.11 19.53
N SER A 50 14.19 7.98 19.69
CA SER A 50 14.33 9.23 20.46
C SER A 50 14.56 8.99 21.94
N PHE A 51 14.37 7.76 22.45
CA PHE A 51 14.81 7.35 23.78
C PHE A 51 16.29 7.68 24.04
N TRP A 52 17.14 7.63 23.02
CA TRP A 52 18.56 8.00 23.13
C TRP A 52 18.79 9.41 23.65
N VAL A 53 17.88 10.36 23.37
CA VAL A 53 17.93 11.74 23.90
C VAL A 53 18.03 11.73 25.43
N PHE A 54 17.35 10.78 26.08
CA PHE A 54 17.32 10.61 27.53
C PHE A 54 18.48 9.76 28.06
N VAL A 55 19.07 8.89 27.24
CA VAL A 55 20.20 8.02 27.63
C VAL A 55 21.55 8.72 27.49
N THR A 56 21.72 9.64 26.52
CA THR A 56 23.00 10.32 26.25
C THR A 56 23.67 10.93 27.50
N PRO A 57 22.95 11.56 28.44
CA PRO A 57 23.56 12.04 29.67
C PRO A 57 24.20 10.93 30.51
N MET A 58 23.69 9.70 30.49
CA MET A 58 24.28 8.59 31.26
C MET A 58 25.66 8.15 30.73
N MET A 59 25.98 8.41 29.46
CA MET A 59 27.20 7.93 28.79
C MET A 59 28.38 8.90 28.84
N GLY A 60 28.30 9.97 29.65
CA GLY A 60 29.40 10.94 29.79
C GLY A 60 28.99 12.35 30.23
N GLY A 61 27.69 12.64 30.34
CA GLY A 61 27.16 13.87 30.91
C GLY A 61 26.71 13.71 32.36
N ARG A 62 26.35 14.80 33.02
CA ARG A 62 25.54 14.75 34.26
C ARG A 62 24.14 15.28 33.91
N TYR A 63 23.10 14.64 34.45
CA TYR A 63 21.77 15.22 34.45
C TYR A 63 21.83 16.57 35.18
N SER A 64 21.75 17.65 34.41
CA SER A 64 21.83 19.01 34.93
C SER A 64 20.52 19.73 34.70
N TRP A 65 20.26 20.77 35.49
CA TRP A 65 19.09 21.63 35.28
C TRP A 65 19.07 22.23 33.86
N LYS A 66 20.24 22.60 33.34
CA LYS A 66 20.41 23.07 31.96
C LYS A 66 19.97 22.02 30.94
N TRP A 67 20.39 20.76 31.12
CA TRP A 67 19.97 19.66 30.25
C TRP A 67 18.44 19.50 30.26
N LEU A 68 17.82 19.49 31.45
CA LEU A 68 16.38 19.31 31.59
C LEU A 68 15.58 20.41 30.87
N VAL A 69 15.97 21.68 31.07
CA VAL A 69 15.32 22.83 30.41
C VAL A 69 15.49 22.74 28.89
N LEU A 70 16.70 22.42 28.41
CA LEU A 70 16.96 22.27 26.99
C LEU A 70 16.17 21.11 26.37
N THR A 71 16.05 19.97 27.05
CA THR A 71 15.21 18.86 26.60
C THR A 71 13.74 19.24 26.58
N LEU A 72 13.23 19.90 27.64
CA LEU A 72 11.82 20.30 27.73
C LEU A 72 11.40 21.27 26.62
N VAL A 73 12.32 22.12 26.16
CA VAL A 73 12.07 23.07 25.06
C VAL A 73 12.31 22.44 23.70
N SER A 74 13.43 21.72 23.52
CA SER A 74 13.83 21.21 22.19
C SER A 74 13.10 19.95 21.77
N TYR A 75 12.72 19.06 22.72
CA TYR A 75 12.05 17.81 22.39
C TYR A 75 10.65 18.01 21.77
N PRO A 76 9.77 18.89 22.29
CA PRO A 76 8.50 19.18 21.62
C PRO A 76 8.67 19.75 20.21
N VAL A 77 9.67 20.62 20.02
CA VAL A 77 9.99 21.18 18.69
C VAL A 77 10.46 20.07 17.75
N PHE A 78 11.32 19.18 18.22
CA PHE A 78 11.77 18.01 17.46
C PHE A 78 10.59 17.09 17.08
N VAL A 79 9.70 16.76 18.02
CA VAL A 79 8.52 15.91 17.75
C VAL A 79 7.56 16.59 16.77
N ALA A 80 7.38 17.91 16.87
CA ALA A 80 6.58 18.68 15.92
C ALA A 80 7.18 18.64 14.51
N LEU A 81 8.49 18.87 14.37
CA LEU A 81 9.21 18.74 13.10
C LEU A 81 9.10 17.32 12.55
N TYR A 82 9.18 16.30 13.40
CA TYR A 82 9.06 14.90 13.04
C TYR A 82 7.67 14.56 12.50
N ALA A 83 6.63 14.93 13.23
CA ALA A 83 5.26 14.74 12.77
C ALA A 83 4.98 15.49 11.45
N LYS A 84 5.59 16.67 11.25
CA LYS A 84 5.46 17.43 10.01
C LYS A 84 6.06 16.72 8.79
N VAL A 85 7.11 15.91 8.94
CA VAL A 85 7.64 15.09 7.83
C VAL A 85 6.55 14.20 7.22
N PHE A 86 5.67 13.63 8.05
CA PHE A 86 4.64 12.69 7.61
C PHE A 86 3.35 13.36 7.13
N VAL A 87 3.05 14.53 7.68
CA VAL A 87 1.74 15.18 7.55
C VAL A 87 1.76 16.31 6.52
N ALA A 88 2.89 17.00 6.34
CA ALA A 88 3.02 18.14 5.46
C ALA A 88 3.04 17.75 3.96
N PRO A 89 2.80 18.69 3.04
CA PRO A 89 2.91 18.46 1.61
C PRO A 89 4.34 18.01 1.21
N ARG A 90 4.47 17.08 0.26
CA ARG A 90 5.77 16.58 -0.23
C ARG A 90 6.75 17.68 -0.67
N ARG A 91 6.25 18.81 -1.18
CA ARG A 91 7.07 19.97 -1.58
C ARG A 91 7.78 20.63 -0.40
N GLU A 92 7.17 20.58 0.78
CA GLU A 92 7.70 21.17 2.02
C GLU A 92 8.31 20.13 2.94
N ALA A 93 8.00 18.85 2.74
CA ALA A 93 8.47 17.74 3.56
C ALA A 93 9.99 17.76 3.76
N ASN A 94 10.77 18.15 2.74
CA ASN A 94 12.23 18.18 2.84
C ASN A 94 12.78 19.33 3.72
N ARG A 95 11.96 20.33 4.07
CA ARG A 95 12.37 21.43 4.95
C ARG A 95 12.44 21.00 6.42
N TYR A 96 11.61 20.06 6.84
CA TYR A 96 11.53 19.65 8.25
C TYR A 96 12.75 18.83 8.71
N PRO A 97 13.31 17.89 7.93
CA PRO A 97 14.56 17.21 8.26
C PRO A 97 15.75 18.19 8.33
N VAL A 98 15.79 19.19 7.45
CA VAL A 98 16.77 20.30 7.53
C VAL A 98 16.59 21.06 8.86
N GLY A 99 15.35 21.36 9.25
CA GLY A 99 15.04 21.97 10.55
C GLY A 99 15.54 21.16 11.75
N MET A 100 15.46 19.82 11.71
CA MET A 100 16.00 18.95 12.76
C MET A 100 17.54 19.00 12.80
N ALA A 101 18.19 18.99 11.65
CA ALA A 101 19.65 19.10 11.57
C ALA A 101 20.14 20.47 12.09
N LEU A 102 19.45 21.55 11.72
CA LEU A 102 19.74 22.89 12.26
C LEU A 102 19.52 22.96 13.77
N LEU A 103 18.43 22.36 14.27
CA LEU A 103 18.17 22.27 15.70
C LEU A 103 19.31 21.53 16.42
N CYS A 104 19.87 20.48 15.81
CA CYS A 104 21.06 19.81 16.31
C CYS A 104 22.27 20.76 16.37
N PHE A 105 22.62 21.39 15.25
CA PHE A 105 23.84 22.21 15.16
C PHE A 105 23.82 23.41 16.12
N VAL A 106 22.65 24.01 16.33
CA VAL A 106 22.50 25.12 17.27
C VAL A 106 22.65 24.65 18.72
N LEU A 107 22.14 23.47 19.07
CA LEU A 107 22.09 23.02 20.46
C LEU A 107 23.32 22.22 20.90
N MET A 108 24.00 21.54 19.97
CA MET A 108 25.10 20.63 20.31
C MET A 108 26.28 21.22 21.09
N PRO A 109 26.61 22.53 21.06
CA PRO A 109 27.64 23.09 21.94
C PRO A 109 27.29 23.01 23.43
N TRP A 110 25.99 23.05 23.77
CA TRP A 110 25.51 23.07 25.16
C TRP A 110 24.68 21.83 25.54
N TYR A 111 24.30 21.02 24.55
CA TYR A 111 23.36 19.91 24.70
C TYR A 111 23.77 18.71 23.83
N PRO A 112 24.58 17.78 24.35
CA PRO A 112 25.04 16.60 23.60
C PRO A 112 23.91 15.70 23.09
N SER A 113 22.78 15.62 23.81
CA SER A 113 21.60 14.87 23.34
C SER A 113 21.01 15.41 22.02
N ALA A 114 21.39 16.62 21.58
CA ALA A 114 20.98 17.19 20.29
C ALA A 114 21.43 16.32 19.10
N ILE A 115 22.51 15.55 19.26
CA ILE A 115 23.09 14.69 18.22
C ILE A 115 22.07 13.67 17.72
N SER A 116 21.12 13.22 18.55
CA SER A 116 20.03 12.36 18.10
C SER A 116 19.17 13.04 17.02
N TYR A 117 18.95 14.35 17.09
CA TYR A 117 18.17 15.09 16.09
C TYR A 117 18.84 15.12 14.71
N TYR A 118 20.18 15.11 14.66
CA TYR A 118 20.94 14.97 13.43
C TYR A 118 20.66 13.63 12.73
N VAL A 119 20.68 12.52 13.47
CA VAL A 119 20.41 11.18 12.92
C VAL A 119 19.01 11.15 12.30
N PHE A 120 18.00 11.65 13.00
CA PHE A 120 16.64 11.76 12.47
C PHE A 120 16.55 12.65 11.22
N GLY A 121 17.22 13.80 11.22
CA GLY A 121 17.27 14.71 10.07
C GLY A 121 17.85 14.03 8.81
N CYS A 122 18.95 13.31 8.96
CA CYS A 122 19.60 12.60 7.85
C CYS A 122 18.78 11.40 7.33
N VAL A 123 18.18 10.62 8.24
CA VAL A 123 17.37 9.46 7.87
C VAL A 123 16.05 9.89 7.21
N MET A 124 15.42 10.96 7.72
CA MET A 124 14.12 11.45 7.23
C MET A 124 14.23 12.27 5.94
N ALA A 125 15.40 12.84 5.63
CA ALA A 125 15.66 13.45 4.34
C ALA A 125 15.54 12.46 3.14
N ASN A 126 15.47 11.15 3.41
CA ASN A 126 15.33 10.08 2.42
C ASN A 126 13.87 9.88 1.91
N ALA A 127 12.97 10.85 2.05
CA ALA A 127 11.55 10.69 1.73
C ALA A 127 11.21 10.78 0.21
N GLY A 128 12.19 10.89 -0.68
CA GLY A 128 12.01 11.20 -2.10
C GLY A 128 12.53 10.13 -3.08
N ARG A 129 11.80 9.92 -4.19
CA ARG A 129 11.98 8.92 -5.27
C ARG A 129 13.45 8.73 -5.73
N ARG A 130 13.77 7.52 -6.25
CA ARG A 130 15.10 7.08 -6.78
C ARG A 130 15.90 8.13 -7.59
N ALA A 131 15.25 8.99 -8.36
CA ALA A 131 15.89 10.06 -9.15
C ALA A 131 16.56 11.17 -8.29
N GLN A 132 16.35 11.17 -6.97
CA GLN A 132 16.93 12.12 -6.02
C GLN A 132 18.04 11.50 -5.16
N PHE A 133 18.47 10.26 -5.42
CA PHE A 133 19.53 9.60 -4.63
C PHE A 133 20.83 10.41 -4.61
N LEU A 134 21.22 10.98 -5.75
CA LEU A 134 22.43 11.80 -5.84
C LEU A 134 22.28 13.11 -5.05
N ALA A 135 21.12 13.76 -5.13
CA ALA A 135 20.83 14.94 -4.33
C ALA A 135 20.82 14.61 -2.83
N TRP A 136 20.20 13.50 -2.43
CA TRP A 136 20.22 13.00 -1.05
C TRP A 136 21.65 12.73 -0.57
N PHE A 137 22.47 12.08 -1.39
CA PHE A 137 23.88 11.81 -1.06
C PHE A 137 24.64 13.10 -0.79
N TRP A 138 24.45 14.13 -1.63
CA TRP A 138 25.06 15.44 -1.41
C TRP A 138 24.52 16.16 -0.16
N HIS A 139 23.21 16.06 0.15
CA HIS A 139 22.66 16.61 1.38
C HIS A 139 23.22 15.91 2.63
N TRP A 140 23.26 14.57 2.61
CA TRP A 140 23.83 13.78 3.70
C TRP A 140 25.32 14.08 3.89
N LEU A 141 26.08 14.16 2.80
CA LEU A 141 27.50 14.49 2.84
C LEU A 141 27.72 15.91 3.40
N ALA A 142 26.91 16.88 2.98
CA ALA A 142 26.98 18.24 3.50
C ALA A 142 26.67 18.31 5.00
N PHE A 143 25.60 17.67 5.46
CA PHE A 143 25.26 17.61 6.88
C PHE A 143 26.31 16.88 7.70
N THR A 144 26.87 15.79 7.16
CA THR A 144 27.96 15.05 7.80
C THR A 144 29.21 15.91 7.92
N ALA A 145 29.58 16.65 6.87
CA ALA A 145 30.74 17.53 6.88
C ALA A 145 30.59 18.65 7.92
N VAL A 146 29.41 19.28 7.99
CA VAL A 146 29.10 20.31 9.00
C VAL A 146 29.12 19.71 10.41
N PHE A 147 28.52 18.54 10.60
CA PHE A 147 28.53 17.83 11.88
C PHE A 147 29.96 17.55 12.35
N VAL A 148 30.79 16.97 11.48
CA VAL A 148 32.18 16.62 11.80
C VAL A 148 32.99 17.88 12.12
N ALA A 149 32.89 18.92 11.29
CA ALA A 149 33.62 20.18 11.53
C ALA A 149 33.23 20.85 12.85
N LEU A 150 31.94 20.86 13.17
CA LEU A 150 31.45 21.49 14.40
C LEU A 150 31.77 20.62 15.63
N ALA A 151 31.71 19.29 15.50
CA ALA A 151 32.05 18.36 16.57
C ALA A 151 33.54 18.40 16.92
N THR A 152 34.43 18.46 15.92
CA THR A 152 35.87 18.62 16.15
C THR A 152 36.20 19.98 16.75
N TRP A 153 35.54 21.05 16.29
CA TRP A 153 35.74 22.40 16.82
C TRP A 153 35.33 22.54 18.30
N ILE A 154 34.21 21.92 18.70
CA ILE A 154 33.74 21.91 20.09
C ILE A 154 34.59 20.98 20.98
N GLY A 155 35.35 20.07 20.38
CA GLY A 155 36.19 19.10 21.10
C GLY A 155 35.44 17.83 21.53
N TYR A 156 34.43 17.41 20.78
CA TYR A 156 33.79 16.11 21.01
C TYR A 156 34.80 14.97 20.81
N PRO A 157 34.68 13.86 21.58
CA PRO A 157 35.51 12.68 21.39
C PRO A 157 35.42 12.15 19.95
N TRP A 158 36.56 11.75 19.39
CA TRP A 158 36.63 11.26 18.01
C TRP A 158 35.69 10.08 17.75
N GLN A 159 35.41 9.26 18.77
CA GLN A 159 34.45 8.16 18.69
C GLN A 159 33.05 8.64 18.32
N VAL A 160 32.56 9.73 18.94
CA VAL A 160 31.23 10.28 18.64
C VAL A 160 31.20 10.88 17.24
N THR A 161 32.25 11.60 16.87
CA THR A 161 32.40 12.25 15.56
C THR A 161 32.39 11.25 14.41
N VAL A 162 33.00 10.07 14.58
CA VAL A 162 33.05 9.02 13.55
C VAL A 162 31.82 8.11 13.61
N TRP A 163 31.36 7.72 14.80
CA TRP A 163 30.31 6.73 14.96
C TRP A 163 28.93 7.25 14.54
N MET A 164 28.64 8.52 14.76
CA MET A 164 27.31 9.11 14.44
C MET A 164 27.01 9.12 12.93
N PRO A 165 27.94 9.55 12.05
CA PRO A 165 27.77 9.38 10.60
C PRO A 165 27.60 7.92 10.18
N ILE A 166 28.38 6.99 10.74
CA ILE A 166 28.29 5.55 10.43
C ILE A 166 26.89 5.02 10.80
N MET A 167 26.41 5.32 12.00
CA MET A 167 25.07 4.92 12.44
C MET A 167 23.97 5.50 11.57
N THR A 168 24.16 6.74 11.11
CA THR A 168 23.23 7.38 10.16
C THR A 168 23.16 6.63 8.83
N VAL A 169 24.29 6.17 8.31
CA VAL A 169 24.33 5.34 7.09
C VAL A 169 23.67 3.99 7.31
N ILE A 170 23.95 3.32 8.44
CA ILE A 170 23.35 2.02 8.77
C ILE A 170 21.83 2.14 8.87
N ILE A 171 21.33 3.09 9.68
CA ILE A 171 19.89 3.30 9.85
C ILE A 171 19.26 3.75 8.52
N GLY A 172 19.91 4.64 7.78
CA GLY A 172 19.45 5.07 6.46
C GLY A 172 19.35 3.90 5.46
N ALA A 173 20.31 2.97 5.48
CA ALA A 173 20.29 1.78 4.66
C ALA A 173 19.16 0.82 5.05
N ILE A 174 18.94 0.57 6.35
CA ILE A 174 17.85 -0.26 6.85
C ILE A 174 16.49 0.31 6.40
N VAL A 175 16.26 1.61 6.63
CA VAL A 175 15.01 2.28 6.22
C VAL A 175 14.83 2.24 4.71
N ASN A 176 15.90 2.40 3.93
CA ASN A 176 15.84 2.32 2.48
C ASN A 176 15.52 0.90 1.98
N VAL A 177 16.08 -0.13 2.62
CA VAL A 177 15.78 -1.53 2.31
C VAL A 177 14.32 -1.85 2.62
N GLU A 178 13.80 -1.41 3.77
CA GLU A 178 12.39 -1.61 4.13
C GLU A 178 11.47 -0.95 3.10
N ARG A 179 11.72 0.31 2.74
CA ARG A 179 10.96 1.02 1.70
C ARG A 179 11.04 0.34 0.32
N SER A 180 12.21 -0.17 -0.05
CA SER A 180 12.41 -0.88 -1.31
C SER A 180 11.66 -2.22 -1.34
N SER A 181 11.67 -2.95 -0.23
CA SER A 181 10.90 -4.19 -0.07
C SER A 181 9.40 -3.91 -0.21
N GLU A 182 8.92 -2.86 0.46
CA GLU A 182 7.50 -2.49 0.42
C GLU A 182 7.01 -2.10 -0.99
N GLN A 183 7.86 -1.46 -1.80
CA GLN A 183 7.55 -1.14 -3.20
C GLN A 183 7.46 -2.41 -4.06
N LYS A 184 8.34 -3.38 -3.82
CA LYS A 184 8.32 -4.67 -4.52
C LYS A 184 7.07 -5.47 -4.18
N ASP A 185 6.64 -5.45 -2.92
CA ASP A 185 5.41 -6.16 -2.49
C ASP A 185 4.16 -5.60 -3.18
N VAL A 186 4.07 -4.28 -3.33
CA VAL A 186 2.96 -3.64 -4.06
C VAL A 186 2.99 -4.02 -5.54
N ALA A 187 4.16 -3.97 -6.18
CA ALA A 187 4.30 -4.38 -7.58
C ALA A 187 3.95 -5.86 -7.79
N LEU A 188 4.33 -6.73 -6.85
CA LEU A 188 4.00 -8.15 -6.90
C LEU A 188 2.49 -8.38 -6.78
N ARG A 189 1.81 -7.70 -5.86
CA ARG A 189 0.34 -7.80 -5.71
C ARG A 189 -0.39 -7.36 -6.98
N LEU A 190 -0.01 -6.22 -7.55
CA LEU A 190 -0.58 -5.74 -8.80
C LEU A 190 -0.37 -6.74 -9.95
N SER A 191 0.82 -7.36 -10.02
CA SER A 191 1.11 -8.42 -11.00
C SER A 191 0.25 -9.67 -10.77
N GLN A 192 0.06 -10.09 -9.52
CA GLN A 192 -0.80 -11.24 -9.19
C GLN A 192 -2.26 -10.98 -9.56
N ASP A 193 -2.77 -9.78 -9.32
CA ASP A 193 -4.14 -9.41 -9.68
C ASP A 193 -4.33 -9.40 -11.21
N GLU A 194 -3.34 -8.88 -11.94
CA GLU A 194 -3.36 -8.91 -13.42
C GLU A 194 -3.26 -10.35 -13.95
N VAL A 195 -2.38 -11.19 -13.40
CA VAL A 195 -2.27 -12.62 -13.76
C VAL A 195 -3.59 -13.35 -13.51
N ARG A 196 -4.26 -13.09 -12.38
CA ARG A 196 -5.57 -13.68 -12.07
C ARG A 196 -6.63 -13.26 -13.08
N ARG A 197 -6.66 -11.97 -13.45
CA ARG A 197 -7.59 -11.43 -14.44
C ARG A 197 -7.35 -12.02 -15.83
N LEU A 198 -6.10 -12.13 -16.24
CA LEU A 198 -5.71 -12.74 -17.51
C LEU A 198 -6.08 -14.23 -17.53
N ALA A 199 -5.80 -14.97 -16.46
CA ALA A 199 -6.16 -16.38 -16.35
C ALA A 199 -7.69 -16.58 -16.44
N ALA A 200 -8.49 -15.75 -15.75
CA ALA A 200 -9.94 -15.81 -15.82
C ALA A 200 -10.47 -15.51 -17.25
N THR A 201 -9.84 -14.54 -17.94
CA THR A 201 -10.22 -14.19 -19.32
C THR A 201 -9.86 -15.31 -20.29
N ALA A 202 -8.65 -15.88 -20.18
CA ALA A 202 -8.20 -17.01 -21.01
C ALA A 202 -9.09 -18.24 -20.81
N GLU A 203 -9.55 -18.50 -19.58
CA GLU A 203 -10.48 -19.58 -19.30
C GLU A 203 -11.85 -19.35 -19.94
N ARG A 204 -12.39 -18.13 -19.90
CA ARG A 204 -13.63 -17.79 -20.61
C ARG A 204 -13.49 -17.98 -22.13
N GLU A 205 -12.36 -17.60 -22.71
CA GLU A 205 -12.08 -17.83 -24.14
C GLU A 205 -11.98 -19.31 -24.48
N ARG A 206 -11.32 -20.10 -23.63
CA ARG A 206 -11.22 -21.56 -23.77
C ARG A 206 -12.62 -22.19 -23.77
N ILE A 207 -13.45 -21.85 -22.78
CA ILE A 207 -14.83 -22.35 -22.69
C ILE A 207 -15.64 -21.93 -23.93
N GLY A 208 -15.49 -20.68 -24.40
CA GLY A 208 -16.15 -20.21 -25.61
C GLY A 208 -15.78 -21.03 -26.86
N ARG A 209 -14.51 -21.41 -26.99
CA ARG A 209 -14.02 -22.26 -28.09
C ARG A 209 -14.56 -23.68 -27.98
N ASP A 210 -14.47 -24.29 -26.80
CA ASP A 210 -14.99 -25.65 -26.55
C ASP A 210 -16.50 -25.72 -26.85
N LEU A 211 -17.26 -24.67 -26.48
CA LEU A 211 -18.68 -24.56 -26.82
C LEU A 211 -18.92 -24.38 -28.32
N HIS A 212 -18.11 -23.57 -29.01
CA HIS A 212 -18.22 -23.38 -30.45
C HIS A 212 -17.94 -24.68 -31.22
N ASP A 213 -16.91 -25.43 -30.81
CA ASP A 213 -16.53 -26.70 -31.45
C ASP A 213 -17.61 -27.76 -31.25
N LEU A 214 -18.14 -27.88 -30.02
CA LEU A 214 -19.27 -28.78 -29.72
C LEU A 214 -20.49 -28.42 -30.57
N LEU A 215 -20.89 -27.14 -30.57
CA LEU A 215 -22.01 -26.67 -31.38
C LEU A 215 -21.81 -26.93 -32.87
N GLY A 216 -20.61 -26.65 -33.39
CA GLY A 216 -20.26 -26.85 -34.79
C GLY A 216 -20.38 -28.30 -35.23
N HIS A 217 -19.87 -29.24 -34.42
CA HIS A 217 -20.03 -30.67 -34.66
C HIS A 217 -21.49 -31.12 -34.58
N THR A 218 -22.22 -30.70 -33.56
CA THR A 218 -23.62 -31.12 -33.39
C THR A 218 -24.53 -30.57 -34.50
N LEU A 219 -24.35 -29.31 -34.91
CA LEU A 219 -25.08 -28.72 -36.03
C LEU A 219 -24.77 -29.43 -37.35
N SER A 220 -23.52 -29.82 -37.57
CA SER A 220 -23.13 -30.61 -38.74
C SER A 220 -23.82 -31.97 -38.77
N LEU A 221 -23.89 -32.68 -37.63
CA LEU A 221 -24.58 -33.96 -37.50
C LEU A 221 -26.09 -33.82 -37.74
N ILE A 222 -26.72 -32.79 -37.17
CA ILE A 222 -28.14 -32.48 -37.40
C ILE A 222 -28.40 -32.27 -38.89
N THR A 223 -27.55 -31.48 -39.56
CA THR A 223 -27.68 -31.21 -41.00
C THR A 223 -27.58 -32.50 -41.81
N LEU A 224 -26.62 -33.37 -41.51
CA LEU A 224 -26.47 -34.69 -42.13
C LEU A 224 -27.69 -35.60 -41.93
N LYS A 225 -28.26 -35.65 -40.72
CA LYS A 225 -29.48 -36.44 -40.45
C LYS A 225 -30.71 -35.88 -41.16
N LEU A 226 -30.85 -34.55 -41.22
CA LEU A 226 -31.93 -33.91 -41.98
C LEU A 226 -31.80 -34.17 -43.49
N GLU A 227 -30.58 -34.16 -44.04
CA GLU A 227 -30.34 -34.53 -45.43
C GLU A 227 -30.68 -35.99 -45.73
N LEU A 228 -30.36 -36.91 -44.81
CA LEU A 228 -30.70 -38.33 -44.92
C LEU A 228 -32.23 -38.54 -44.83
N ALA A 229 -32.90 -37.90 -43.87
CA ALA A 229 -34.35 -37.92 -43.75
C ALA A 229 -35.04 -37.46 -45.05
N ARG A 230 -34.53 -36.38 -45.67
CA ARG A 230 -35.02 -35.87 -46.95
C ARG A 230 -34.85 -36.89 -48.08
N LYS A 231 -33.69 -37.58 -48.16
CA LYS A 231 -33.45 -38.62 -49.17
C LYS A 231 -34.33 -39.86 -48.99
N LEU A 232 -34.70 -40.19 -47.75
CA LEU A 232 -35.54 -41.34 -47.43
C LEU A 232 -37.04 -41.05 -47.53
N HIS A 233 -37.46 -39.78 -47.57
CA HIS A 233 -38.87 -39.39 -47.44
C HIS A 233 -39.83 -40.11 -48.41
N GLU A 234 -39.44 -40.25 -49.68
CA GLU A 234 -40.27 -40.90 -50.70
C GLU A 234 -40.05 -42.43 -50.77
N ARG A 235 -38.90 -42.91 -50.32
CA ARG A 235 -38.43 -44.29 -50.56
C ARG A 235 -38.57 -45.20 -49.34
N ASP A 236 -38.49 -44.64 -48.14
CA ASP A 236 -38.61 -45.30 -46.84
C ASP A 236 -39.11 -44.31 -45.78
N PRO A 237 -40.43 -44.00 -45.78
CA PRO A 237 -41.03 -43.03 -44.85
C PRO A 237 -40.82 -43.35 -43.36
N PRO A 238 -40.89 -44.62 -42.90
CA PRO A 238 -40.61 -44.98 -41.51
C PRO A 238 -39.19 -44.59 -41.07
N ASN A 239 -38.16 -44.87 -41.87
CA ASN A 239 -36.79 -44.49 -41.52
C ASN A 239 -36.56 -42.98 -41.67
N SER A 240 -37.23 -42.30 -42.60
CA SER A 240 -37.22 -40.82 -42.69
C SER A 240 -37.71 -40.17 -41.39
N LEU A 241 -38.82 -40.66 -40.83
CA LEU A 241 -39.36 -40.19 -39.54
C LEU A 241 -38.38 -40.42 -38.39
N ARG A 242 -37.73 -41.58 -38.33
CA ARG A 242 -36.73 -41.88 -37.29
C ARG A 242 -35.54 -40.92 -37.33
N GLU A 243 -35.03 -40.59 -38.50
CA GLU A 243 -33.92 -39.65 -38.66
C GLU A 243 -34.30 -38.22 -38.24
N LEU A 244 -35.54 -37.80 -38.51
CA LEU A 244 -36.10 -36.52 -38.03
C LEU A 244 -36.21 -36.46 -36.50
N GLU A 245 -36.75 -37.50 -35.86
CA GLU A 245 -36.84 -37.59 -34.40
C GLU A 245 -35.46 -37.57 -33.73
N GLU A 246 -34.47 -38.20 -34.37
CA GLU A 246 -33.11 -38.26 -33.86
C GLU A 246 -32.39 -36.91 -34.01
N ALA A 247 -32.58 -36.21 -35.13
CA ALA A 247 -32.12 -34.83 -35.31
C ALA A 247 -32.72 -33.88 -34.26
N GLU A 248 -34.03 -33.98 -33.98
CA GLU A 248 -34.69 -33.18 -32.94
C GLU A 248 -34.10 -33.47 -31.55
N ARG A 249 -33.91 -34.75 -31.22
CA ARG A 249 -33.34 -35.18 -29.94
C ARG A 249 -31.93 -34.63 -29.73
N VAL A 250 -31.08 -34.72 -30.76
CA VAL A 250 -29.71 -34.20 -30.73
C VAL A 250 -29.72 -32.67 -30.56
N ALA A 251 -30.60 -31.96 -31.27
CA ALA A 251 -30.74 -30.50 -31.15
C ALA A 251 -31.15 -30.07 -29.73
N ARG A 252 -32.16 -30.75 -29.15
CA ARG A 252 -32.61 -30.48 -27.77
C ARG A 252 -31.51 -30.76 -26.74
N HIS A 253 -30.75 -31.83 -26.91
CA HIS A 253 -29.63 -32.17 -26.04
C HIS A 253 -28.52 -31.11 -26.08
N ALA A 254 -28.08 -30.72 -27.29
CA ALA A 254 -27.05 -29.70 -27.46
C ALA A 254 -27.44 -28.35 -26.85
N LEU A 255 -28.71 -27.94 -27.02
CA LEU A 255 -29.22 -26.72 -26.41
C LEU A 255 -29.19 -26.77 -24.87
N ALA A 256 -29.48 -27.93 -24.27
CA ALA A 256 -29.42 -28.12 -22.83
C ALA A 256 -27.96 -28.05 -22.30
N GLU A 257 -27.01 -28.66 -23.00
CA GLU A 257 -25.58 -28.61 -22.64
C GLU A 257 -25.03 -27.18 -22.70
N VAL A 258 -25.33 -26.43 -23.76
CA VAL A 258 -24.92 -25.02 -23.88
C VAL A 258 -25.55 -24.18 -22.77
N ARG A 259 -26.84 -24.38 -22.48
CA ARG A 259 -27.53 -23.63 -21.42
C ARG A 259 -26.89 -23.90 -20.05
N SER A 260 -26.56 -25.15 -19.76
CA SER A 260 -25.87 -25.56 -18.54
C SER A 260 -24.50 -24.89 -18.42
N ALA A 261 -23.68 -24.95 -19.48
CA ALA A 261 -22.35 -24.33 -19.49
C ALA A 261 -22.40 -22.81 -19.29
N VAL A 262 -23.31 -22.11 -20.00
CA VAL A 262 -23.49 -20.66 -19.86
C VAL A 262 -23.97 -20.28 -18.45
N THR A 263 -24.88 -21.07 -17.86
CA THR A 263 -25.32 -20.83 -16.48
C THR A 263 -24.20 -21.03 -15.46
N GLY A 264 -23.31 -22.01 -15.68
CA GLY A 264 -22.13 -22.23 -14.84
C GLY A 264 -21.17 -21.03 -14.83
N ILE A 265 -20.86 -20.48 -16.01
CA ILE A 265 -20.02 -19.28 -16.16
C ILE A 265 -20.65 -18.09 -15.44
N ARG A 266 -21.96 -17.86 -15.63
CA ARG A 266 -22.67 -16.72 -15.01
C ARG A 266 -22.68 -16.79 -13.48
N ASN A 267 -22.82 -18.00 -12.92
CA ASN A 267 -22.80 -18.20 -11.47
C ASN A 267 -21.39 -17.97 -10.89
N ALA A 268 -20.34 -18.41 -11.59
CA ALA A 268 -18.96 -18.16 -11.18
C ALA A 268 -18.62 -16.66 -11.21
N ASP A 269 -19.08 -15.93 -12.23
CA ASP A 269 -18.91 -14.48 -12.33
C ASP A 269 -19.62 -13.73 -11.18
N LEU A 270 -20.86 -14.11 -10.86
CA LEU A 270 -21.61 -13.50 -9.76
C LEU A 270 -20.91 -13.72 -8.41
N ALA A 271 -20.37 -14.92 -8.17
CA ALA A 271 -19.63 -15.23 -6.95
C ALA A 271 -18.34 -14.40 -6.84
N ALA A 272 -17.61 -14.21 -7.95
CA ALA A 272 -16.42 -13.37 -8.01
C ALA A 272 -16.72 -11.88 -7.75
N GLU A 273 -17.83 -11.38 -8.31
CA GLU A 273 -18.30 -10.00 -8.07
C GLU A 273 -18.74 -9.80 -6.62
N LEU A 274 -19.45 -10.75 -6.01
CA LEU A 274 -19.84 -10.72 -4.59
C LEU A 274 -18.61 -10.71 -3.67
N ALA A 275 -17.60 -11.53 -3.96
CA ALA A 275 -16.34 -11.54 -3.20
C ALA A 275 -15.60 -10.20 -3.32
N SER A 276 -15.56 -9.61 -4.51
CA SER A 276 -14.93 -8.31 -4.77
C SER A 276 -15.68 -7.17 -4.06
N ALA A 277 -17.01 -7.16 -4.13
CA ALA A 277 -17.86 -6.21 -3.42
C ALA A 277 -17.68 -6.30 -1.89
N ARG A 278 -17.56 -7.51 -1.35
CA ARG A 278 -17.28 -7.72 0.07
C ARG A 278 -15.94 -7.10 0.49
N LEU A 279 -14.87 -7.35 -0.26
CA LEU A 279 -13.54 -6.78 0.04
C LEU A 279 -13.54 -5.24 0.00
N LEU A 280 -14.25 -4.65 -0.96
CA LEU A 280 -14.44 -3.20 -1.06
C LEU A 280 -15.20 -2.62 0.15
N LEU A 281 -16.29 -3.29 0.56
CA LEU A 281 -17.08 -2.85 1.71
C LEU A 281 -16.32 -3.02 3.03
N GLU A 282 -15.62 -4.14 3.22
CA GLU A 282 -14.75 -4.36 4.39
C GLU A 282 -13.64 -3.30 4.49
N SER A 283 -13.06 -2.88 3.36
CA SER A 283 -12.08 -1.78 3.34
C SER A 283 -12.66 -0.43 3.80
N SER A 284 -13.97 -0.25 3.64
CA SER A 284 -14.73 0.92 4.07
C SER A 284 -15.34 0.77 5.47
N ARG A 285 -15.02 -0.32 6.18
CA ARG A 285 -15.62 -0.72 7.48
C ARG A 285 -17.13 -0.95 7.43
N VAL A 286 -17.65 -1.34 6.26
CA VAL A 286 -19.05 -1.75 6.08
C VAL A 286 -19.05 -3.27 5.95
N HIS A 287 -19.72 -3.96 6.87
CA HIS A 287 -19.85 -5.42 6.81
C HIS A 287 -20.98 -5.82 5.85
N LEU A 288 -20.66 -6.63 4.84
CA LEU A 288 -21.64 -7.22 3.93
C LEU A 288 -21.95 -8.64 4.42
N GLU A 289 -23.17 -8.85 4.91
CA GLU A 289 -23.72 -10.19 5.13
C GLU A 289 -24.56 -10.60 3.92
N TYR A 290 -24.23 -11.73 3.30
CA TYR A 290 -25.06 -12.37 2.29
C TYR A 290 -25.13 -13.88 2.54
N GLY A 291 -26.32 -14.46 2.35
CA GLY A 291 -26.51 -15.91 2.39
C GLY A 291 -26.17 -16.53 1.04
N ALA A 292 -25.61 -17.75 1.04
CA ALA A 292 -25.55 -18.55 -0.17
C ALA A 292 -26.97 -18.76 -0.71
N PRO A 293 -27.20 -18.66 -2.03
CA PRO A 293 -28.52 -18.91 -2.59
C PRO A 293 -28.96 -20.35 -2.26
N PRO A 294 -30.25 -20.59 -2.00
CA PRO A 294 -30.75 -21.95 -1.78
C PRO A 294 -30.42 -22.81 -2.99
N THR A 295 -29.78 -23.96 -2.72
CA THR A 295 -29.35 -24.97 -3.70
C THR A 295 -30.52 -25.62 -4.42
#